data_AF-A0A356J128-F1
#
_entry.id   AF-A0A356J128-F1
#
_cell.length_a   1.000
_cell.length_b   1.000
_cell.length_c   1.000
_cell.angle_alpha   90.00
_cell.angle_beta   90.00
_cell.angle_gamma   90.00
#
_symmetry.space_group_name_H-M   'P 1'
#
loop_
_entity.id
_entity.type
_entity.pdbx_description
1 polymer ?
#
loop_
_entity_poly.entity_id
_entity_poly.type
_entity_poly.pdbx_seq_one_letter_code
_entity_poly.pdbx_strand_id
1 'polypeptide(L)'
;MQRNMWVGKNGAPAEGTLMEPHVLNRQLCVQLGNSLEYPDHRTWDTLLAAASQVGSISGEASKHLEDFLAKMKRMGLEMWQEYYVQTFDLMPKCSLYLSVHLFGEESFKRAELMAGLKGVYERHSPFESTELPDHLAVILKRSTLFGEEEWSDLVSMCMVPAISKMTRLLEKNGNSYACILKAVQILLVRLEKVHV
;
A
#
# COMPACT_ATOMS: atom_id res chain seq x y z
N MET A 1 46.37 -15.89 -10.77
CA MET A 1 46.31 -17.16 -10.03
C MET A 1 46.27 -16.83 -8.53
N GLN A 2 45.08 -17.00 -7.93
CA GLN A 2 44.75 -17.21 -6.49
C GLN A 2 45.29 -16.24 -5.40
N ARG A 3 44.58 -15.89 -4.32
CA ARG A 3 43.18 -16.00 -3.82
C ARG A 3 43.15 -15.36 -2.41
N ASN A 4 42.00 -14.79 -2.06
CA ASN A 4 41.35 -14.81 -0.73
C ASN A 4 41.92 -14.00 0.43
N MET A 5 41.17 -12.98 0.84
CA MET A 5 40.98 -12.68 2.26
C MET A 5 39.68 -11.90 2.55
N TRP A 6 38.52 -12.50 2.22
CA TRP A 6 37.25 -12.14 2.85
C TRP A 6 36.48 -13.42 3.11
N VAL A 7 36.61 -13.93 4.35
CA VAL A 7 35.71 -14.94 4.89
C VAL A 7 34.51 -14.17 5.44
N GLY A 8 33.49 -13.97 4.60
CA GLY A 8 32.17 -13.58 5.07
C GLY A 8 31.59 -14.75 5.87
N LYS A 9 31.55 -14.62 7.19
CA LYS A 9 30.81 -15.55 8.04
C LYS A 9 29.32 -15.37 7.72
N ASN A 10 28.74 -16.41 7.12
CA ASN A 10 27.31 -16.63 7.10
C ASN A 10 26.80 -16.64 8.54
N GLY A 11 26.21 -15.55 8.99
CA GLY A 11 25.34 -15.53 10.16
C GLY A 11 23.93 -15.82 9.68
N ALA A 12 23.41 -17.02 9.99
CA ALA A 12 21.97 -17.22 9.99
C ALA A 12 21.34 -16.20 10.96
N PRO A 13 20.17 -15.61 10.64
CA PRO A 13 19.50 -14.72 11.58
C PRO A 13 19.13 -15.50 12.84
N ALA A 14 19.47 -14.93 14.00
CA ALA A 14 19.11 -15.50 15.29
C ALA A 14 17.58 -15.48 15.45
N GLU A 15 17.01 -16.63 15.82
CA GLU A 15 15.61 -16.71 16.26
C GLU A 15 15.40 -15.72 17.42
N GLY A 16 14.54 -14.72 17.20
CA GLY A 16 14.16 -13.73 18.23
C GLY A 16 14.65 -12.30 18.03
N THR A 17 15.11 -11.90 16.83
CA THR A 17 15.33 -10.48 16.54
C THR A 17 13.98 -9.76 16.52
N LEU A 18 13.74 -8.89 17.51
CA LEU A 18 12.67 -7.89 17.46
C LEU A 18 12.76 -7.20 16.09
N MET A 19 11.71 -7.28 15.28
CA MET A 19 11.71 -6.60 13.98
C MET A 19 11.93 -5.10 14.22
N GLU A 20 12.90 -4.53 13.50
CA GLU A 20 13.13 -3.09 13.54
C GLU A 20 11.82 -2.34 13.23
N PRO A 21 11.51 -1.21 13.91
CA PRO A 21 10.22 -0.54 13.79
C PRO A 21 9.81 -0.26 12.34
N HIS A 22 10.76 0.09 11.47
CA HIS A 22 10.52 0.31 10.04
C HIS A 22 10.05 -0.95 9.30
N VAL A 23 10.55 -2.15 9.65
CA VAL A 23 10.13 -3.43 9.06
C VAL A 23 8.69 -3.77 9.44
N LEU A 24 8.30 -3.54 10.70
CA LEU A 24 6.92 -3.75 11.16
C LEU A 24 5.93 -2.80 10.44
N ASN A 25 6.35 -1.55 10.22
CA ASN A 25 5.56 -0.55 9.54
C ASN A 25 5.33 -0.88 8.05
N ARG A 26 6.35 -1.47 7.40
CA ARG A 26 6.23 -1.96 6.02
C ARG A 26 5.31 -3.18 5.93
N GLN A 27 5.31 -4.06 6.93
CA GLN A 27 4.38 -5.19 6.96
C GLN A 27 2.91 -4.75 7.01
N LEU A 28 2.60 -3.67 7.74
CA LEU A 28 1.26 -3.07 7.73
C LEU A 28 0.89 -2.49 6.36
N CYS A 29 1.85 -1.89 5.65
CA CYS A 29 1.64 -1.45 4.27
C CYS A 29 1.26 -2.64 3.39
N VAL A 30 1.93 -3.79 3.52
CA VAL A 30 1.60 -5.01 2.76
C VAL A 30 0.17 -5.48 3.04
N GLN A 31 -0.24 -5.55 4.31
CA GLN A 31 -1.60 -5.96 4.68
C GLN A 31 -2.67 -5.01 4.12
N LEU A 32 -2.43 -3.70 4.17
CA LEU A 32 -3.34 -2.70 3.60
C LEU A 32 -3.32 -2.70 2.07
N GLY A 33 -2.20 -3.09 1.45
CA GLY A 33 -2.14 -3.35 0.03
C GLY A 33 -3.10 -4.49 -0.38
N ASN A 34 -3.13 -5.58 0.39
CA ASN A 34 -4.06 -6.69 0.14
C ASN A 34 -5.54 -6.30 0.25
N SER A 35 -5.89 -5.30 1.08
CA SER A 35 -7.27 -4.83 1.21
C SER A 35 -7.73 -3.90 0.09
N LEU A 36 -6.81 -3.52 -0.81
CA LEU A 36 -7.07 -2.74 -2.01
C LEU A 36 -7.05 -3.61 -3.28
N GLU A 37 -7.12 -4.92 -3.12
CA GLU A 37 -7.35 -5.87 -4.22
C GLU A 37 -8.79 -6.38 -4.18
N TYR A 38 -9.19 -7.09 -5.24
CA TYR A 38 -10.52 -7.71 -5.31
C TYR A 38 -10.77 -8.59 -4.08
N PRO A 39 -11.85 -8.35 -3.32
CA PRO A 39 -12.03 -8.99 -2.02
C PRO A 39 -12.35 -10.48 -2.17
N ASP A 40 -11.71 -11.29 -1.34
CA ASP A 40 -11.93 -12.73 -1.21
C ASP A 40 -12.28 -13.10 0.24
N HIS A 41 -12.39 -14.41 0.50
CA HIS A 41 -12.74 -14.94 1.83
C HIS A 41 -11.73 -14.59 2.93
N ARG A 42 -10.50 -14.20 2.59
CA ARG A 42 -9.43 -13.82 3.54
C ARG A 42 -9.36 -12.32 3.77
N THR A 43 -9.93 -11.51 2.88
CA THR A 43 -9.86 -10.04 2.96
C THR A 43 -10.44 -9.53 4.27
N TRP A 44 -11.53 -10.13 4.76
CA TRP A 44 -12.13 -9.75 6.05
C TRP A 44 -11.15 -9.91 7.22
N ASP A 45 -10.61 -11.12 7.40
CA ASP A 45 -9.72 -11.42 8.52
C ASP A 45 -8.42 -10.62 8.43
N THR A 46 -7.89 -10.45 7.22
CA THR A 46 -6.69 -9.64 6.96
C THR A 46 -6.91 -8.19 7.36
N LEU A 47 -8.03 -7.60 6.96
CA LEU A 47 -8.34 -6.20 7.25
C LEU A 47 -8.69 -5.98 8.73
N LEU A 48 -9.35 -6.94 9.38
CA LEU A 48 -9.61 -6.91 10.82
C LEU A 48 -8.32 -6.97 11.63
N ALA A 49 -7.39 -7.85 11.27
CA ALA A 49 -6.07 -7.92 11.89
C ALA A 49 -5.28 -6.63 11.67
N ALA A 50 -5.31 -6.07 10.44
CA ALA A 50 -4.68 -4.80 10.14
C ALA A 50 -5.26 -3.66 10.98
N ALA A 51 -6.59 -3.57 11.14
CA ALA A 51 -7.22 -2.56 11.99
C ALA A 51 -6.70 -2.61 13.43
N SER A 52 -6.65 -3.80 14.03
CA SER A 52 -6.13 -3.99 15.38
C SER A 52 -4.66 -3.56 15.53
N GLN A 53 -3.79 -3.92 14.57
CA GLN A 53 -2.38 -3.55 14.62
C GLN A 53 -2.17 -2.06 14.36
N VAL A 54 -2.95 -1.47 13.47
CA VAL A 54 -2.94 -0.03 13.20
C VAL A 54 -3.35 0.78 14.43
N GLY A 55 -4.22 0.25 15.28
CA GLY A 55 -4.65 0.88 16.53
C GLY A 55 -3.50 1.23 17.49
N SER A 56 -2.40 0.47 17.50
CA SER A 56 -1.23 0.80 18.32
C SER A 56 -0.41 1.98 17.77
N ILE A 57 -0.58 2.32 16.49
CA ILE A 57 0.11 3.44 15.82
C ILE A 57 -0.80 4.67 15.77
N SER A 58 -2.08 4.47 15.43
CA SER A 58 -3.07 5.53 15.29
C SER A 58 -4.49 5.01 15.49
N GLY A 59 -5.12 5.40 16.59
CA GLY A 59 -6.54 5.12 16.84
C GLY A 59 -7.47 5.72 15.78
N GLU A 60 -7.08 6.83 15.15
CA GLU A 60 -7.84 7.44 14.05
C GLU A 60 -7.83 6.56 12.80
N ALA A 61 -6.66 6.02 12.43
CA ALA A 61 -6.56 5.11 11.28
C ALA A 61 -7.30 3.80 11.54
N SER A 62 -7.21 3.26 12.77
CA SER A 62 -7.96 2.05 13.18
C SER A 62 -9.46 2.27 13.03
N LYS A 63 -9.97 3.39 13.52
CA LYS A 63 -11.40 3.74 13.44
C LYS A 63 -11.90 3.77 11.99
N HIS A 64 -11.13 4.32 11.06
CA HIS A 64 -11.52 4.29 9.65
C HIS A 64 -11.63 2.86 9.10
N LEU A 65 -10.70 1.97 9.44
CA LEU A 65 -10.76 0.57 9.03
C LEU A 65 -11.95 -0.16 9.67
N GLU A 66 -12.24 0.12 10.94
CA GLU A 66 -13.41 -0.42 11.66
C GLU A 66 -14.73 0.05 11.03
N ASP A 67 -14.85 1.33 10.66
CA ASP A 67 -16.03 1.88 9.99
C ASP A 67 -16.27 1.19 8.64
N PHE A 68 -15.20 0.93 7.88
CA PHE A 68 -15.26 0.18 6.63
C PHE A 68 -15.73 -1.27 6.86
N LEU A 69 -15.09 -1.98 7.80
CA LEU A 69 -15.44 -3.35 8.16
C LEU A 69 -16.91 -3.45 8.61
N ALA A 70 -17.38 -2.52 9.44
CA ALA A 70 -18.77 -2.49 9.87
C ALA A 70 -19.76 -2.40 8.69
N LYS A 71 -19.41 -1.66 7.63
CA LYS A 71 -20.21 -1.56 6.40
C LYS A 71 -20.15 -2.87 5.61
N MET A 72 -18.95 -3.41 5.36
CA MET A 72 -18.78 -4.63 4.56
C MET A 72 -19.44 -5.85 5.23
N LYS A 73 -19.43 -5.91 6.57
CA LYS A 73 -20.14 -6.96 7.32
C LYS A 73 -21.63 -7.01 7.01
N ARG A 74 -22.26 -5.84 6.84
CA ARG A 74 -23.69 -5.73 6.53
C ARG A 74 -24.00 -6.08 5.08
N MET A 75 -23.03 -5.91 4.17
CA MET A 75 -23.18 -6.21 2.75
C MET A 75 -22.98 -7.70 2.45
N GLY A 76 -22.05 -8.35 3.15
CA GLY A 76 -21.59 -9.70 2.80
C GLY A 76 -20.58 -9.68 1.65
N LEU A 77 -19.90 -10.80 1.42
CA LEU A 77 -18.76 -10.88 0.49
C LEU A 77 -19.16 -10.61 -0.96
N GLU A 78 -20.25 -11.20 -1.45
CA GLU A 78 -20.70 -11.04 -2.85
C GLU A 78 -21.00 -9.56 -3.17
N MET A 79 -21.77 -8.89 -2.32
CA MET A 79 -22.05 -7.47 -2.49
C MET A 79 -20.79 -6.61 -2.31
N TRP A 80 -19.83 -7.01 -1.47
CA TRP A 80 -18.54 -6.33 -1.34
C TRP A 80 -17.72 -6.47 -2.63
N GLN A 81 -17.71 -7.65 -3.25
CA GLN A 81 -17.07 -7.88 -4.55
C GLN A 81 -17.69 -7.01 -5.65
N GLU A 82 -19.02 -6.96 -5.74
CA GLU A 82 -19.70 -6.05 -6.67
C GLU A 82 -19.35 -4.59 -6.39
N TYR A 83 -19.29 -4.21 -5.11
CA TYR A 83 -18.94 -2.86 -4.70
C TYR A 83 -17.50 -2.48 -5.07
N TYR A 84 -16.56 -3.41 -4.97
CA TYR A 84 -15.19 -3.25 -5.47
C TYR A 84 -15.20 -2.97 -6.97
N VAL A 85 -15.84 -3.86 -7.74
CA VAL A 85 -15.88 -3.80 -9.21
C VAL A 85 -16.52 -2.49 -9.70
N GLN A 86 -17.60 -2.03 -9.05
CA GLN A 86 -18.23 -0.74 -9.35
C GLN A 86 -17.34 0.45 -8.99
N THR A 87 -16.49 0.30 -7.98
CA THR A 87 -15.61 1.38 -7.53
C THR A 87 -14.37 1.51 -8.42
N PHE A 88 -13.76 0.39 -8.79
CA PHE A 88 -12.41 0.35 -9.36
C PHE A 88 -12.31 -0.21 -10.79
N ASP A 89 -13.24 -1.05 -11.25
CA ASP A 89 -13.00 -1.85 -12.47
C ASP A 89 -13.90 -1.44 -13.66
N LEU A 90 -15.24 -1.46 -13.52
CA LEU A 90 -16.15 -1.35 -14.67
C LEU A 90 -16.28 0.07 -15.24
N MET A 91 -16.44 1.07 -14.36
CA MET A 91 -16.50 2.49 -14.69
C MET A 91 -15.99 3.26 -13.47
N PRO A 92 -14.68 3.18 -13.19
CA PRO A 92 -14.15 3.59 -11.90
C PRO A 92 -14.46 5.04 -11.63
N LYS A 93 -15.18 5.29 -10.52
CA LYS A 93 -15.28 6.64 -9.94
C LYS A 93 -13.90 7.12 -9.47
N CYS A 94 -12.99 6.19 -9.19
CA CYS A 94 -11.62 6.43 -8.80
C CYS A 94 -10.78 5.22 -9.25
N SER A 95 -9.70 5.43 -9.98
CA SER A 95 -8.70 4.36 -10.19
C SER A 95 -7.71 4.31 -9.02
N LEU A 96 -7.04 3.17 -8.84
CA LEU A 96 -5.98 3.01 -7.84
C LEU A 96 -4.57 3.30 -8.39
N TYR A 97 -4.46 3.88 -9.59
CA TYR A 97 -3.18 4.22 -10.23
C TYR A 97 -2.71 5.61 -9.83
N LEU A 98 -1.58 5.70 -9.13
CA LEU A 98 -1.06 6.97 -8.62
C LEU A 98 -0.81 7.98 -9.74
N SER A 99 -0.24 7.51 -10.86
CA SER A 99 0.19 8.37 -11.96
C SER A 99 -0.99 9.14 -12.59
N VAL A 100 -2.17 8.53 -12.65
CA VAL A 100 -3.39 9.16 -13.20
C VAL A 100 -3.83 10.32 -12.32
N HIS A 101 -3.83 10.15 -11.00
CA HIS A 101 -4.21 11.22 -10.06
C HIS A 101 -3.18 12.33 -9.98
N LEU A 102 -1.90 12.03 -10.18
CA LEU A 102 -0.82 13.01 -10.14
C LEU A 102 -0.73 13.82 -11.44
N PHE A 103 -0.86 13.16 -12.59
CA PHE A 103 -0.45 13.73 -13.88
C PHE A 103 -1.56 13.73 -14.95
N GLY A 104 -2.75 13.20 -14.67
CA GLY A 104 -3.81 13.00 -15.66
C GLY A 104 -3.63 11.71 -16.47
N GLU A 105 -4.50 11.46 -17.44
CA GLU A 105 -4.48 10.21 -18.23
C GLU A 105 -3.31 10.15 -19.23
N GLU A 106 -3.00 11.26 -19.89
CA GLU A 106 -1.96 11.32 -20.92
C GLU A 106 -0.81 12.23 -20.47
N SER A 107 0.27 11.62 -19.95
CA SER A 107 1.44 12.39 -19.52
C SER A 107 2.72 11.55 -19.54
N PHE A 108 3.79 12.14 -20.07
CA PHE A 108 5.14 11.56 -20.06
C PHE A 108 5.63 11.26 -18.63
N LYS A 109 5.23 12.07 -17.65
CA LYS A 109 5.57 11.86 -16.23
C LYS A 109 5.01 10.55 -15.66
N ARG A 110 3.93 10.01 -16.25
CA ARG A 110 3.43 8.68 -15.87
C ARG A 110 4.42 7.59 -16.26
N ALA A 111 4.93 7.65 -17.49
CA ALA A 111 5.89 6.67 -18.01
C ALA A 111 7.17 6.69 -17.16
N GLU A 112 7.64 7.87 -16.77
CA GLU A 112 8.78 8.04 -15.87
C GLU A 112 8.54 7.41 -14.49
N LEU A 113 7.41 7.70 -13.84
CA LEU A 113 7.06 7.10 -12.55
C LEU A 113 6.95 5.57 -12.64
N MET A 114 6.26 5.05 -13.66
CA MET A 114 6.11 3.60 -13.86
C MET A 114 7.45 2.92 -14.11
N ALA A 115 8.33 3.53 -14.92
CA ALA A 115 9.67 3.00 -15.19
C ALA A 115 10.53 2.99 -13.91
N GLY A 116 10.47 4.05 -13.10
CA GLY A 116 11.15 4.11 -11.80
C GLY A 116 10.68 3.02 -10.84
N LEU A 117 9.36 2.89 -10.66
CA LEU A 117 8.76 1.85 -9.80
C LEU A 117 9.13 0.44 -10.28
N LYS A 118 9.00 0.18 -11.58
CA LYS A 118 9.39 -1.10 -12.18
C LYS A 118 10.88 -1.39 -11.94
N GLY A 119 11.74 -0.40 -12.14
CA GLY A 119 13.17 -0.50 -11.87
C GLY A 119 13.46 -0.94 -10.43
N VAL A 120 12.77 -0.35 -9.45
CA VAL A 120 12.90 -0.77 -8.04
C VAL A 120 12.51 -2.23 -7.84
N TYR A 121 11.38 -2.66 -8.41
CA TYR A 121 10.89 -4.03 -8.27
C TYR A 121 11.85 -5.05 -8.91
N GLU A 122 12.37 -4.73 -10.08
CA GLU A 122 13.25 -5.61 -10.87
C GLU A 122 14.67 -5.74 -10.31
N ARG A 123 15.07 -4.90 -9.35
CA ARG A 123 16.32 -5.13 -8.58
C ARG A 123 16.31 -6.45 -7.81
N HIS A 124 15.13 -6.97 -7.47
CA HIS A 124 14.96 -8.17 -6.64
C HIS A 124 14.46 -9.36 -7.44
N SER A 125 13.48 -9.17 -8.33
CA SER A 125 12.92 -10.21 -9.18
C SER A 125 12.20 -9.60 -10.39
N PRO A 126 12.08 -10.30 -11.53
CA PRO A 126 11.26 -9.84 -12.66
C PRO A 126 9.87 -9.36 -12.20
N PHE A 127 9.42 -8.22 -12.70
CA PHE A 127 8.12 -7.68 -12.32
C PHE A 127 6.99 -8.42 -13.04
N GLU A 128 6.40 -9.38 -12.33
CA GLU A 128 5.23 -10.13 -12.77
C GLU A 128 4.00 -9.70 -11.95
N SER A 129 3.04 -9.07 -12.61
CA SER A 129 1.82 -8.54 -12.01
C SER A 129 0.76 -8.36 -13.09
N THR A 130 -0.50 -8.63 -12.76
CA THR A 130 -1.64 -8.28 -13.62
C THR A 130 -1.89 -6.77 -13.63
N GLU A 131 -1.45 -6.08 -12.58
CA GLU A 131 -1.55 -4.63 -12.41
C GLU A 131 -0.25 -3.92 -12.81
N LEU A 132 -0.39 -2.65 -13.24
CA LEU A 132 0.73 -1.78 -13.54
C LEU A 132 1.58 -1.45 -12.28
N PRO A 133 2.86 -1.07 -12.44
CA PRO A 133 3.74 -0.76 -11.33
C PRO A 133 3.23 0.33 -10.39
N ASP A 134 2.44 1.29 -10.90
CA ASP A 134 1.93 2.42 -10.13
C ASP A 134 0.56 2.18 -9.47
N HIS A 135 0.04 0.96 -9.51
CA HIS A 135 -1.16 0.59 -8.76
C HIS A 135 -0.88 0.65 -7.25
N LEU A 136 -1.73 1.31 -6.47
CA LEU A 136 -1.50 1.56 -5.04
C LEU A 136 -1.29 0.25 -4.25
N ALA A 137 -2.09 -0.79 -4.52
CA ALA A 137 -1.90 -2.10 -3.89
C ALA A 137 -0.53 -2.73 -4.24
N VAL A 138 -0.07 -2.57 -5.48
CA VAL A 138 1.22 -3.09 -5.95
C VAL A 138 2.37 -2.42 -5.19
N ILE A 139 2.31 -1.09 -5.04
CA ILE A 139 3.32 -0.31 -4.32
C ILE A 139 3.36 -0.71 -2.85
N LEU A 140 2.21 -0.73 -2.18
CA LEU A 140 2.11 -1.06 -0.75
C LEU A 140 2.63 -2.45 -0.42
N LYS A 141 2.25 -3.46 -1.22
CA LYS A 141 2.72 -4.85 -1.08
C LYS A 141 4.21 -5.02 -1.34
N ARG A 142 4.84 -4.09 -2.06
CA ARG A 142 6.27 -4.07 -2.37
C ARG A 142 7.05 -3.06 -1.55
N SER A 143 6.45 -2.50 -0.51
CA SER A 143 7.08 -1.45 0.30
C SER A 143 8.43 -1.86 0.88
N THR A 144 8.64 -3.13 1.20
CA THR A 144 9.91 -3.68 1.72
C THR A 144 11.05 -3.73 0.70
N LEU A 145 10.76 -3.51 -0.60
CA LEU A 145 11.78 -3.54 -1.68
C LEU A 145 12.52 -2.21 -1.84
N PHE A 146 12.01 -1.14 -1.24
CA PHE A 146 12.55 0.21 -1.32
C PHE A 146 13.57 0.45 -0.22
N GLY A 147 14.64 1.20 -0.53
CA GLY A 147 15.44 1.83 0.52
C GLY A 147 14.64 2.89 1.28
N GLU A 148 15.08 3.27 2.48
CA GLU A 148 14.33 4.23 3.31
C GLU A 148 14.15 5.60 2.64
N GLU A 149 15.21 6.14 2.01
CA GLU A 149 15.15 7.42 1.29
C GLU A 149 14.22 7.33 0.07
N GLU A 150 14.40 6.31 -0.77
CA GLU A 150 13.53 6.08 -1.94
C GLU A 150 12.05 5.93 -1.55
N TRP A 151 11.76 5.23 -0.44
CA TRP A 151 10.41 5.09 0.06
C TRP A 151 9.85 6.41 0.58
N SER A 152 10.64 7.16 1.36
CA SER A 152 10.24 8.46 1.90
C SER A 152 9.93 9.46 0.78
N ASP A 153 10.75 9.50 -0.27
CA ASP A 153 10.49 10.33 -1.44
C ASP A 153 9.23 9.88 -2.18
N LEU A 154 9.06 8.57 -2.40
CA LEU A 154 7.86 8.04 -3.04
C LEU A 154 6.59 8.39 -2.26
N VAL A 155 6.61 8.27 -0.93
CA VAL A 155 5.47 8.58 -0.08
C VAL A 155 5.12 10.05 -0.13
N SER A 156 6.09 10.92 0.18
CA SER A 156 5.89 12.36 0.28
C SER A 156 5.55 13.00 -1.07
N MET A 157 6.24 12.62 -2.14
CA MET A 157 6.08 13.24 -3.46
C MET A 157 4.95 12.64 -4.30
N CYS A 158 4.66 11.34 -4.12
CA CYS A 158 3.70 10.63 -4.98
C CYS A 158 2.51 10.05 -4.22
N MET A 159 2.72 9.20 -3.22
CA MET A 159 1.62 8.43 -2.60
C MET A 159 0.67 9.34 -1.83
N VAL A 160 1.17 10.19 -0.91
CA VAL A 160 0.31 11.06 -0.09
C VAL A 160 -0.52 12.02 -0.95
N PRO A 161 0.05 12.73 -1.95
CA PRO A 161 -0.74 13.59 -2.84
C PRO A 161 -1.77 12.82 -3.68
N ALA A 162 -1.41 11.65 -4.23
CA ALA A 162 -2.31 10.83 -5.03
C ALA A 162 -3.47 10.27 -4.18
N ILE A 163 -3.15 9.67 -3.03
CA ILE A 163 -4.14 9.13 -2.09
C ILE A 163 -5.06 10.24 -1.59
N SER A 164 -4.53 11.44 -1.31
CA SER A 164 -5.36 12.60 -0.94
C SER A 164 -6.42 12.94 -1.99
N LYS A 165 -6.06 12.87 -3.29
CA LYS A 165 -7.01 13.09 -4.40
C LYS A 165 -8.03 11.96 -4.50
N MET A 166 -7.58 10.70 -4.43
CA MET A 166 -8.45 9.52 -4.44
C MET A 166 -9.47 9.55 -3.29
N THR A 167 -9.00 9.82 -2.07
CA THR A 167 -9.85 9.92 -0.87
C THR A 167 -10.94 10.96 -1.07
N ARG A 168 -10.60 12.19 -1.46
CA ARG A 168 -11.59 13.26 -1.70
C ARG A 168 -12.63 12.85 -2.75
N LEU A 169 -12.19 12.18 -3.81
CA LEU A 169 -13.06 11.71 -4.89
C LEU A 169 -14.06 10.65 -4.41
N LEU A 170 -13.60 9.69 -3.61
CA LEU A 170 -14.44 8.65 -3.02
C LEU A 170 -15.40 9.22 -1.97
N GLU A 171 -14.93 10.13 -1.10
CA GLU A 171 -15.77 10.80 -0.10
C GLU A 171 -16.91 11.59 -0.72
N LYS A 172 -16.63 12.38 -1.76
CA LYS A 172 -17.65 13.14 -2.49
C LYS A 172 -18.75 12.25 -3.04
N ASN A 173 -18.43 11.00 -3.34
CA ASN A 173 -19.35 9.99 -3.86
C ASN A 173 -19.95 9.09 -2.78
N GLY A 174 -19.71 9.36 -1.49
CA GLY A 174 -20.18 8.55 -0.37
C GLY A 174 -19.60 7.12 -0.36
N ASN A 175 -18.43 6.92 -0.96
CA ASN A 175 -17.83 5.60 -1.12
C ASN A 175 -16.96 5.23 0.09
N SER A 176 -17.24 4.08 0.71
CA SER A 176 -16.57 3.62 1.93
C SER A 176 -15.09 3.28 1.74
N TYR A 177 -14.61 2.99 0.53
CA TYR A 177 -13.17 2.80 0.29
C TYR A 177 -12.32 4.04 0.64
N ALA A 178 -12.94 5.22 0.72
CA ALA A 178 -12.30 6.41 1.29
C ALA A 178 -11.73 6.15 2.71
N CYS A 179 -12.38 5.31 3.51
CA CYS A 179 -11.91 4.95 4.84
C CYS A 179 -10.57 4.20 4.81
N ILE A 180 -10.41 3.22 3.90
CA ILE A 180 -9.14 2.52 3.74
C ILE A 180 -8.05 3.51 3.30
N LEU A 181 -8.35 4.37 2.32
CA LEU A 181 -7.37 5.34 1.82
C LEU A 181 -6.95 6.37 2.87
N LYS A 182 -7.87 6.81 3.75
CA LYS A 182 -7.53 7.65 4.91
C LYS A 182 -6.62 6.95 5.89
N ALA A 183 -6.92 5.69 6.23
CA ALA A 183 -6.10 4.92 7.14
C ALA A 183 -4.68 4.75 6.59
N VAL A 184 -4.55 4.41 5.31
CA VAL A 184 -3.25 4.34 4.61
C VAL A 184 -2.54 5.70 4.66
N GLN A 185 -3.21 6.79 4.32
CA GLN A 185 -2.59 8.12 4.33
C GLN A 185 -2.08 8.53 5.72
N ILE A 186 -2.89 8.33 6.77
CA ILE A 186 -2.52 8.65 8.16
C ILE A 186 -1.29 7.83 8.57
N LEU A 187 -1.26 6.54 8.23
CA LEU A 187 -0.13 5.68 8.51
C LEU A 187 1.10 6.18 7.79
N LEU A 188 1.06 6.33 6.47
CA LEU A 188 2.21 6.79 5.70
C LEU A 188 2.83 8.08 6.26
N VAL A 189 2.00 9.09 6.59
CA VAL A 189 2.47 10.35 7.18
C VAL A 189 3.06 10.17 8.59
N ARG A 190 2.49 9.29 9.42
CA ARG A 190 3.05 9.02 10.75
C ARG A 190 4.37 8.28 10.67
N LEU A 191 4.52 7.38 9.70
CA LEU A 191 5.72 6.57 9.51
C LEU A 191 6.92 7.39 9.01
N GLU A 192 6.68 8.43 8.21
CA GLU A 192 7.73 9.38 7.81
C GLU A 192 8.25 10.21 8.99
N LYS A 193 7.38 10.61 9.93
CA LYS A 193 7.75 11.47 11.07
C LYS A 193 8.62 10.78 12.13
N VAL A 194 8.81 9.47 12.06
CA VAL A 194 9.63 8.71 13.03
C VAL A 194 11.12 8.75 12.69
N HIS A 195 11.49 9.20 11.49
CA HIS A 195 12.88 9.23 11.00
C HIS A 195 13.55 10.62 11.06
N VAL A 196 12.93 11.59 11.75
CA VAL A 196 13.48 12.96 11.98
C VAL A 196 13.80 13.17 13.44
#